data_AF-A0A8F8SRT9-F1
#
_entry.id   AF-A0A8F8SRT9-F1
#
_cell.length_a   1.000
_cell.length_b   1.000
_cell.length_c   1.000
_cell.angle_alpha   90.00
_cell.angle_beta   90.00
_cell.angle_gamma   90.00
#
_symmetry.space_group_name_H-M   'P 1'
#
loop_
_entity.id
_entity.type
_entity.pdbx_description
1 polymer ?
#
loop_
_entity_poly.entity_id
_entity_poly.type
_entity_poly.pdbx_seq_one_letter_code
_entity_poly.pdbx_strand_id
1 'polypeptide(L)'
;KPINMPVNIQTMCWKILFIITVIIGLSAGNLLNKKFLGFFRDYTFKFLFCVMFVIMFILFYLLIEASANSYKDATSYLSFYKDETNDVPSNINKSKLSHYLAGLIEADGTIITPKSERSPKGRLYYPSIQILFDSRDMSLGLMIQNTLGHGSLSKKKGANAYVLTFNSKESIVLIVSLINGYMRTPKIKALHDLIDWMKVSEYSDTIIPKLPLNCEPLGSNPWFAGFIDGDGHFSVRATSSKTKRANPVVECRFELVQRQIYHNGLSNYEFMHEIAKFLDSKLGVARSDSAHPQYRVRTINLASNIILSNYLAKYPLFSSKHLNFLDFLKVLELQKANRLNRGDANYLNKVIQIKEGMNNKRTLFFWNHLRDFYKLEK
;
A
#
# COMPACT_ATOMS: atom_id res chain seq x y z
N LYS A 1 -48.58 -0.40 19.76
CA LYS A 1 -49.51 0.14 18.74
C LYS A 1 -48.97 -0.23 17.37
N PRO A 2 -49.75 -0.84 16.46
CA PRO A 2 -49.26 -1.08 15.11
C PRO A 2 -49.09 0.27 14.42
N ILE A 3 -47.89 0.53 13.93
CA ILE A 3 -47.56 1.72 13.16
C ILE A 3 -48.18 1.49 11.77
N ASN A 4 -49.25 2.21 11.44
CA ASN A 4 -49.77 2.23 10.08
C ASN A 4 -48.76 2.98 9.21
N MET A 5 -48.07 2.24 8.34
CA MET A 5 -47.13 2.80 7.38
C MET A 5 -47.85 3.38 6.17
N PRO A 6 -47.25 4.37 5.48
CA PRO A 6 -47.77 4.90 4.22
C PRO A 6 -47.89 3.79 3.17
N VAL A 7 -49.01 3.76 2.46
CA VAL A 7 -49.37 2.77 1.41
C VAL A 7 -48.22 2.52 0.43
N ASN A 8 -47.40 3.54 0.14
CA ASN A 8 -46.29 3.50 -0.81
C ASN A 8 -45.14 2.55 -0.40
N ILE A 9 -44.85 2.41 0.90
CA ILE A 9 -43.83 1.48 1.41
C ILE A 9 -44.32 0.04 1.31
N GLN A 10 -45.61 -0.17 1.58
CA GLN A 10 -46.25 -1.48 1.45
C GLN A 10 -46.19 -1.96 0.00
N THR A 11 -46.45 -1.07 -0.97
CA THR A 11 -46.35 -1.39 -2.41
C THR A 11 -44.91 -1.69 -2.85
N MET A 12 -43.88 -1.02 -2.28
CA MET A 12 -42.47 -1.36 -2.54
C MET A 12 -42.11 -2.74 -1.97
N CYS A 13 -42.57 -3.09 -0.77
CA CYS A 13 -42.32 -4.40 -0.18
C CYS A 13 -42.94 -5.53 -1.01
N TRP A 14 -44.13 -5.33 -1.58
CA TRP A 14 -44.77 -6.29 -2.48
C TRP A 14 -44.00 -6.45 -3.81
N LYS A 15 -43.45 -5.37 -4.37
CA LYS A 15 -42.60 -5.45 -5.57
C LYS A 15 -41.32 -6.24 -5.32
N ILE A 16 -40.67 -6.04 -4.17
CA ILE A 16 -39.47 -6.78 -3.78
C ILE A 16 -39.80 -8.25 -3.53
N LEU A 17 -40.92 -8.54 -2.84
CA LEU A 17 -41.38 -9.92 -2.61
C LEU A 17 -41.67 -10.64 -3.93
N PHE A 18 -42.31 -9.96 -4.89
CA PHE A 18 -42.58 -10.51 -6.22
C PHE A 18 -41.30 -10.81 -7.01
N ILE A 19 -40.30 -9.93 -6.96
CA ILE A 19 -38.99 -10.18 -7.58
C ILE A 19 -38.32 -11.41 -6.93
N ILE A 20 -38.42 -11.54 -5.61
CA ILE A 20 -37.87 -12.69 -4.86
C ILE A 20 -38.56 -14.01 -5.25
N THR A 21 -39.89 -14.06 -5.33
CA THR A 21 -40.61 -15.28 -5.76
C THR A 21 -40.32 -15.64 -7.21
N VAL A 22 -40.11 -14.64 -8.08
CA VAL A 22 -39.72 -14.87 -9.48
C VAL A 22 -38.30 -15.44 -9.55
N ILE A 23 -37.33 -14.89 -8.81
CA ILE A 23 -35.94 -15.40 -8.79
C ILE A 23 -35.87 -16.80 -8.21
N ILE A 24 -36.59 -17.08 -7.12
CA ILE A 24 -36.64 -18.43 -6.50
C ILE A 24 -37.38 -19.42 -7.40
N GLY A 25 -38.46 -19.00 -8.09
CA GLY A 25 -39.21 -19.85 -9.02
C GLY A 25 -38.45 -20.24 -10.29
N LEU A 26 -37.47 -19.43 -10.71
CA LEU A 26 -36.59 -19.73 -11.84
C LEU A 26 -35.48 -20.74 -11.50
N SER A 27 -35.19 -20.94 -10.21
CA SER A 27 -34.25 -21.92 -9.70
C SER A 27 -35.01 -23.15 -9.17
N ALA A 28 -35.28 -24.09 -10.07
CA ALA A 28 -35.89 -25.42 -9.83
C ALA A 28 -37.39 -25.42 -9.45
N GLY A 29 -38.25 -25.49 -10.47
CA GLY A 29 -39.43 -26.38 -10.55
C GLY A 29 -40.44 -26.46 -9.39
N ASN A 30 -40.50 -25.49 -8.48
CA ASN A 30 -41.36 -25.59 -7.29
C ASN A 30 -42.66 -24.80 -7.45
N LEU A 31 -43.79 -25.53 -7.43
CA LEU A 31 -45.15 -25.00 -7.41
C LEU A 31 -45.42 -24.38 -6.02
N LEU A 32 -45.08 -23.10 -5.83
CA LEU A 32 -45.43 -22.37 -4.61
C LEU A 32 -46.96 -22.14 -4.58
N ASN A 33 -47.65 -22.99 -3.82
CA ASN A 33 -49.10 -22.98 -3.65
C ASN A 33 -49.58 -21.65 -3.01
N LYS A 34 -50.72 -21.10 -3.48
CA LYS A 34 -51.35 -19.85 -2.99
C LYS A 34 -51.57 -19.80 -1.46
N LYS A 35 -51.61 -20.95 -0.77
CA LYS A 35 -51.62 -21.02 0.70
C LYS A 35 -50.36 -20.45 1.37
N PHE A 36 -49.20 -20.49 0.71
CA PHE A 36 -47.92 -20.00 1.26
C PHE A 36 -47.89 -18.46 1.39
N LEU A 37 -48.58 -17.76 0.49
CA LEU A 37 -48.74 -16.29 0.53
C LEU A 37 -49.64 -15.80 1.67
N GLY A 38 -50.62 -16.62 2.10
CA GLY A 38 -51.51 -16.29 3.23
C GLY A 38 -50.77 -16.22 4.57
N PHE A 39 -49.71 -17.02 4.74
CA PHE A 39 -48.93 -17.09 5.97
C PHE A 39 -48.05 -15.84 6.19
N PHE A 40 -47.66 -15.15 5.11
CA PHE A 40 -46.83 -13.94 5.19
C PHE A 40 -47.60 -12.66 5.48
N ARG A 41 -48.93 -12.70 5.59
CA ARG A 41 -49.73 -11.49 5.87
C ARG A 41 -49.48 -10.92 7.27
N ASP A 42 -49.12 -11.76 8.24
CA ASP A 42 -49.00 -11.37 9.64
C ASP A 42 -47.53 -11.28 10.13
N TYR A 43 -46.56 -11.78 9.36
CA TYR A 43 -45.13 -11.83 9.71
C TYR A 43 -44.19 -11.16 8.69
N THR A 44 -44.73 -10.40 7.73
CA THR A 44 -44.03 -9.91 6.53
C THR A 44 -42.74 -9.16 6.86
N PHE A 45 -42.74 -8.30 7.88
CA PHE A 45 -41.57 -7.49 8.22
C PHE A 45 -40.45 -8.27 8.89
N LYS A 46 -40.76 -9.17 9.85
CA LYS A 46 -39.74 -10.01 10.50
C LYS A 46 -39.12 -10.98 9.51
N PHE A 47 -39.94 -11.55 8.62
CA PHE A 47 -39.44 -12.46 7.58
C PHE A 47 -38.61 -11.73 6.53
N LEU A 48 -39.05 -10.56 6.03
CA LEU A 48 -38.24 -9.76 5.11
C LEU A 48 -36.91 -9.34 5.73
N PHE A 49 -36.91 -8.94 7.00
CA PHE A 49 -35.68 -8.59 7.70
C PHE A 49 -34.74 -9.80 7.79
N CYS A 50 -35.21 -10.97 8.23
CA CYS A 50 -34.39 -12.19 8.27
C CYS A 50 -33.86 -12.59 6.88
N VAL A 51 -34.70 -12.57 5.85
CA VAL A 51 -34.30 -12.92 4.47
C VAL A 51 -33.30 -11.92 3.92
N MET A 52 -33.47 -10.62 4.17
CA MET A 52 -32.51 -9.59 3.76
C MET A 52 -31.16 -9.78 4.46
N PHE A 53 -31.13 -10.11 5.76
CA PHE A 53 -29.89 -10.41 6.48
C PHE A 53 -29.19 -11.64 5.91
N VAL A 54 -29.92 -12.71 5.62
CA VAL A 54 -29.37 -13.92 5.00
C VAL A 54 -28.82 -13.62 3.61
N ILE A 55 -29.53 -12.87 2.78
CA ILE A 55 -29.06 -12.46 1.44
C ILE A 55 -27.82 -11.56 1.55
N MET A 56 -27.81 -10.58 2.45
CA MET A 56 -26.64 -9.74 2.68
C MET A 56 -25.44 -10.57 3.14
N PHE A 57 -25.66 -11.57 4.00
CA PHE A 57 -24.61 -12.48 4.45
C PHE A 57 -24.09 -13.35 3.30
N ILE A 58 -24.97 -13.89 2.45
CA ILE A 58 -24.58 -14.66 1.25
C ILE A 58 -23.82 -13.77 0.26
N LEU A 59 -24.30 -12.56 -0.03
CA LEU A 59 -23.64 -11.62 -0.92
C LEU A 59 -22.28 -11.20 -0.37
N PHE A 60 -22.18 -10.98 0.94
CA PHE A 60 -20.92 -10.68 1.62
C PHE A 60 -19.95 -11.86 1.54
N TYR A 61 -20.43 -13.08 1.76
CA TYR A 61 -19.63 -14.30 1.63
C TYR A 61 -19.13 -14.50 0.19
N LEU A 62 -20.00 -14.37 -0.81
CA LEU A 62 -19.64 -14.45 -2.23
C LEU A 62 -18.63 -13.38 -2.63
N LEU A 63 -18.76 -12.15 -2.08
CA LEU A 63 -17.80 -11.08 -2.30
C LEU A 63 -16.42 -11.42 -1.69
N ILE A 64 -16.40 -11.99 -0.49
CA ILE A 64 -15.16 -12.47 0.15
C ILE A 64 -14.52 -13.59 -0.71
N GLU A 65 -15.30 -14.55 -1.19
CA GLU A 65 -14.77 -15.68 -1.96
C GLU A 65 -14.24 -15.25 -3.33
N ALA A 66 -15.02 -14.46 -4.08
CA ALA A 66 -14.60 -13.92 -5.38
C ALA A 66 -13.31 -13.09 -5.25
N SER A 67 -13.20 -12.32 -4.18
CA SER A 67 -12.04 -11.49 -3.94
C SER A 67 -10.82 -12.25 -3.41
N ALA A 68 -11.01 -13.29 -2.60
CA ALA A 68 -9.95 -14.22 -2.20
C ALA A 68 -9.38 -14.95 -3.43
N ASN A 69 -10.23 -15.37 -4.37
CA ASN A 69 -9.81 -15.97 -5.63
C ASN A 69 -9.03 -14.97 -6.50
N SER A 70 -9.50 -13.71 -6.60
CA SER A 70 -8.77 -12.64 -7.29
C SER A 70 -7.40 -12.35 -6.65
N TYR A 71 -7.29 -12.39 -5.32
CA TYR A 71 -6.01 -12.25 -4.62
C TYR A 71 -5.08 -13.43 -4.89
N LYS A 72 -5.58 -14.67 -4.81
CA LYS A 72 -4.79 -15.88 -5.14
C LYS A 72 -4.25 -15.82 -6.56
N ASP A 73 -5.11 -15.49 -7.53
CA ASP A 73 -4.72 -15.26 -8.92
C ASP A 73 -3.64 -14.17 -9.03
N ALA A 74 -3.85 -13.03 -8.37
CA ALA A 74 -2.90 -11.91 -8.34
C ALA A 74 -1.53 -12.32 -7.79
N THR A 75 -1.50 -13.11 -6.71
CA THR A 75 -0.26 -13.60 -6.10
C THR A 75 0.39 -14.73 -6.90
N SER A 76 -0.34 -15.45 -7.75
CA SER A 76 0.24 -16.48 -8.61
C SER A 76 1.29 -15.90 -9.54
N TYR A 77 1.07 -14.67 -10.03
CA TYR A 77 2.03 -13.97 -10.88
C TYR A 77 3.36 -13.68 -10.20
N LEU A 78 3.41 -13.52 -8.87
CA LEU A 78 4.67 -13.35 -8.13
C LEU A 78 5.61 -14.55 -8.32
N SER A 79 5.07 -15.76 -8.50
CA SER A 79 5.89 -16.97 -8.70
C SER A 79 6.73 -16.89 -9.97
N PHE A 80 6.29 -16.16 -11.01
CA PHE A 80 7.05 -15.94 -12.23
C PHE A 80 8.27 -15.02 -12.05
N TYR A 81 8.34 -14.29 -10.94
CA TYR A 81 9.38 -13.32 -10.63
C TYR A 81 10.22 -13.71 -9.41
N LYS A 82 9.93 -14.86 -8.78
CA LYS A 82 10.78 -15.43 -7.75
C LYS A 82 11.92 -16.18 -8.44
N ASP A 83 13.07 -15.52 -8.59
CA ASP A 83 14.30 -16.21 -8.98
C ASP A 83 14.70 -17.25 -7.91
N GLU A 84 15.09 -18.45 -8.34
CA GLU A 84 15.89 -19.38 -7.55
C GLU A 84 17.29 -18.79 -7.37
N THR A 85 17.44 -17.82 -6.46
CA THR A 85 18.76 -17.40 -6.01
C THR A 85 19.00 -17.97 -4.63
N ASN A 86 20.03 -18.81 -4.54
CA ASN A 86 20.57 -19.35 -3.29
C ASN A 86 20.71 -18.21 -2.28
N ASP A 87 20.06 -18.36 -1.12
CA ASP A 87 20.35 -17.54 0.05
C ASP A 87 21.85 -17.62 0.30
N VAL A 88 22.60 -16.59 -0.10
CA VAL A 88 23.97 -16.43 0.34
C VAL A 88 23.87 -16.18 1.84
N PRO A 89 24.43 -17.03 2.71
CA PRO A 89 24.40 -16.80 4.14
C PRO A 89 25.24 -15.55 4.42
N SER A 90 24.60 -14.39 4.53
CA SER A 90 25.29 -13.19 4.97
C SER A 90 25.51 -13.33 6.47
N ASN A 91 26.75 -13.57 6.88
CA ASN A 91 27.25 -13.68 8.25
C ASN A 91 27.10 -12.39 9.11
N ILE A 92 26.17 -11.51 8.73
CA ILE A 92 25.75 -10.34 9.50
C ILE A 92 24.23 -10.44 9.55
N ASN A 93 23.67 -10.66 10.74
CA ASN A 93 22.23 -10.69 10.97
C ASN A 93 21.67 -9.28 10.79
N LYS A 94 21.53 -8.85 9.53
CA LYS A 94 20.95 -7.56 9.19
C LYS A 94 19.44 -7.73 9.15
N SER A 95 18.76 -7.18 10.14
CA SER A 95 17.31 -7.29 10.20
C SER A 95 16.67 -6.65 8.97
N LYS A 96 15.86 -7.44 8.24
CA LYS A 96 15.04 -6.96 7.11
C LYS A 96 14.12 -5.82 7.54
N LEU A 97 13.64 -5.85 8.79
CA LEU A 97 12.83 -4.79 9.39
C LEU A 97 13.58 -3.46 9.44
N SER A 98 14.87 -3.48 9.79
CA SER A 98 15.69 -2.27 9.92
C SER A 98 15.84 -1.52 8.60
N HIS A 99 16.18 -2.25 7.53
CA HIS A 99 16.26 -1.70 6.17
C HIS A 99 14.92 -1.13 5.70
N TYR A 100 13.85 -1.93 5.82
CA TYR A 100 12.51 -1.52 5.41
C TYR A 100 12.04 -0.28 6.17
N LEU A 101 12.19 -0.27 7.49
CA LEU A 101 11.77 0.84 8.35
C LEU A 101 12.56 2.12 8.05
N ALA A 102 13.87 2.01 7.80
CA ALA A 102 14.68 3.14 7.35
C ALA A 102 14.13 3.74 6.04
N GLY A 103 13.88 2.90 5.03
CA GLY A 103 13.30 3.35 3.75
C GLY A 103 11.93 4.02 3.92
N LEU A 104 11.05 3.44 4.73
CA LEU A 104 9.72 4.00 5.00
C LEU A 104 9.78 5.34 5.75
N ILE A 105 10.65 5.45 6.77
CA ILE A 105 10.87 6.71 7.50
C ILE A 105 11.49 7.76 6.57
N GLU A 106 12.37 7.37 5.65
CA GLU A 106 12.98 8.28 4.69
C GLU A 106 11.99 8.83 3.66
N ALA A 107 10.98 8.05 3.28
CA ALA A 107 9.86 8.53 2.48
C ALA A 107 8.89 9.40 3.31
N ASP A 108 8.04 8.76 4.13
CA ASP A 108 6.89 9.41 4.80
C ASP A 108 7.12 9.75 6.29
N GLY A 109 8.32 9.47 6.81
CA GLY A 109 8.67 9.74 8.20
C GLY A 109 9.17 11.16 8.47
N THR A 110 9.08 11.57 9.73
CA THR A 110 9.68 12.81 10.26
C THR A 110 10.37 12.49 11.59
N ILE A 111 11.62 12.94 11.72
CA ILE A 111 12.41 12.86 12.97
C ILE A 111 12.44 14.26 13.56
N ILE A 112 11.88 14.42 14.76
CA ILE A 112 11.73 15.70 15.44
C ILE A 112 12.64 15.71 16.67
N THR A 113 13.63 16.59 16.65
CA THR A 113 14.58 16.80 17.75
C THR A 113 14.31 18.14 18.44
N PRO A 114 14.18 18.19 19.78
CA PRO A 114 14.02 19.43 20.52
C PRO A 114 15.20 20.39 20.32
N LYS A 115 14.92 21.69 20.12
CA LYS A 115 15.95 22.74 20.02
C LYS A 115 16.18 23.49 21.33
N SER A 116 15.20 23.44 22.23
CA SER A 116 15.28 23.97 23.59
C SER A 116 14.71 22.91 24.53
N GLU A 117 15.07 22.98 25.81
CA GLU A 117 14.55 22.06 26.82
C GLU A 117 13.05 22.26 27.04
N ARG A 118 12.59 23.52 27.02
CA ARG A 118 11.22 23.91 27.35
C ARG A 118 10.59 24.81 26.30
N SER A 119 9.28 24.71 26.22
CA SER A 119 8.41 25.63 25.50
C SER A 119 8.30 27.00 26.20
N PRO A 120 7.82 28.05 25.51
CA PRO A 120 7.53 29.34 26.14
C PRO A 120 6.54 29.25 27.33
N LYS A 121 5.78 28.16 27.42
CA LYS A 121 4.83 27.88 28.51
C LYS A 121 5.41 26.95 29.60
N GLY A 122 6.72 26.72 29.60
CA GLY A 122 7.42 25.92 30.62
C GLY A 122 7.33 24.38 30.47
N ARG A 123 6.59 23.87 29.48
CA ARG A 123 6.50 22.41 29.21
C ARG A 123 7.78 21.87 28.60
N LEU A 124 8.24 20.70 29.06
CA LEU A 124 9.38 19.99 28.49
C LEU A 124 9.11 19.56 27.04
N TYR A 125 10.13 19.71 26.18
CA TYR A 125 10.12 19.15 24.85
C TYR A 125 10.74 17.76 24.84
N TYR A 126 10.12 16.85 24.10
CA TYR A 126 10.59 15.49 23.90
C TYR A 126 10.80 15.23 22.41
N PRO A 127 11.79 14.41 22.04
CA PRO A 127 11.93 13.98 20.67
C PRO A 127 10.73 13.13 20.24
N SER A 128 10.46 13.12 18.94
CA SER A 128 9.50 12.16 18.39
C SER A 128 9.87 11.74 16.99
N ILE A 129 9.54 10.49 16.67
CA ILE A 129 9.59 9.95 15.31
C ILE A 129 8.16 9.68 14.88
N GLN A 130 7.76 10.24 13.74
CA GLN A 130 6.40 10.16 13.23
C GLN A 130 6.40 9.58 11.83
N ILE A 131 5.47 8.69 11.51
CA ILE A 131 5.25 8.16 10.15
C ILE A 131 3.82 8.46 9.75
N LEU A 132 3.65 9.10 8.59
CA LEU A 132 2.35 9.43 8.03
C LEU A 132 1.85 8.28 7.15
N PHE A 133 0.59 7.89 7.31
CA PHE A 133 -0.08 6.89 6.47
C PHE A 133 -1.35 7.49 5.89
N ASP A 134 -1.65 7.19 4.63
CA ASP A 134 -3.00 7.42 4.10
C ASP A 134 -4.03 6.61 4.91
N SER A 135 -5.28 7.08 5.00
CA SER A 135 -6.36 6.33 5.68
C SER A 135 -6.49 4.89 5.22
N ARG A 136 -6.20 4.62 3.94
CA ARG A 136 -6.18 3.26 3.36
C ARG A 136 -5.09 2.41 3.98
N ASP A 137 -3.96 2.98 4.35
CA ASP A 137 -2.76 2.28 4.84
C ASP A 137 -2.68 2.19 6.37
N MET A 138 -3.78 2.48 7.09
CA MET A 138 -3.85 2.37 8.55
C MET A 138 -3.41 0.98 9.06
N SER A 139 -3.73 -0.10 8.34
CA SER A 139 -3.36 -1.47 8.69
C SER A 139 -1.84 -1.67 8.74
N LEU A 140 -1.07 -1.02 7.86
CA LEU A 140 0.38 -1.05 7.92
C LEU A 140 0.90 -0.31 9.16
N GLY A 141 0.33 0.86 9.47
CA GLY A 141 0.67 1.61 10.69
C GLY A 141 0.44 0.79 11.97
N LEU A 142 -0.69 0.09 12.06
CA LEU A 142 -0.97 -0.85 13.17
C LEU A 142 0.01 -2.02 13.20
N MET A 143 0.38 -2.56 12.04
CA MET A 143 1.34 -3.66 11.96
C MET A 143 2.71 -3.24 12.52
N ILE A 144 3.20 -2.06 12.12
CA ILE A 144 4.47 -1.51 12.63
C ILE A 144 4.39 -1.24 14.13
N GLN A 145 3.29 -0.64 14.61
CA GLN A 145 3.05 -0.40 16.04
C GLN A 145 3.15 -1.71 16.85
N ASN A 146 2.46 -2.76 16.40
CA ASN A 146 2.45 -4.07 17.05
C ASN A 146 3.83 -4.75 17.00
N THR A 147 4.54 -4.68 15.87
CA THR A 147 5.88 -5.27 15.72
C THR A 147 6.90 -4.61 16.63
N LEU A 148 6.85 -3.29 16.78
CA LEU A 148 7.77 -2.56 17.64
C LEU A 148 7.34 -2.58 19.11
N GLY A 149 6.09 -2.92 19.43
CA GLY A 149 5.54 -2.90 20.79
C GLY A 149 5.40 -1.48 21.38
N HIS A 150 5.55 -0.46 20.54
CA HIS A 150 5.58 0.94 20.94
C HIS A 150 4.81 1.83 19.96
N GLY A 151 4.60 3.09 20.36
CA GLY A 151 4.01 4.12 19.52
C GLY A 151 2.50 4.23 19.65
N SER A 152 1.97 5.33 19.13
CA SER A 152 0.54 5.66 19.15
C SER A 152 0.07 6.02 17.75
N LEU A 153 -0.93 5.30 17.25
CA LEU A 153 -1.55 5.59 15.96
C LEU A 153 -2.77 6.50 16.17
N SER A 154 -2.78 7.67 15.55
CA SER A 154 -3.85 8.65 15.70
C SER A 154 -4.34 9.18 14.35
N LYS A 155 -5.65 9.44 14.23
CA LYS A 155 -6.24 10.02 13.02
C LYS A 155 -5.96 11.52 12.95
N LYS A 156 -5.46 12.00 11.82
CA LYS A 156 -5.21 13.43 11.61
C LYS A 156 -6.53 14.17 11.37
N LYS A 157 -6.84 15.16 12.20
CA LYS A 157 -8.06 15.97 12.06
C LYS A 157 -8.08 16.69 10.70
N GLY A 158 -9.16 16.55 9.95
CA GLY A 158 -9.36 17.21 8.65
C GLY A 158 -8.55 16.62 7.50
N ALA A 159 -7.88 15.46 7.67
CA ALA A 159 -7.15 14.78 6.61
C ALA A 159 -7.49 13.29 6.58
N ASN A 160 -7.41 12.68 5.38
CA ASN A 160 -7.52 11.23 5.21
C ASN A 160 -6.18 10.55 5.48
N ALA A 161 -5.67 10.73 6.71
CA ALA A 161 -4.38 10.21 7.11
C ALA A 161 -4.35 9.83 8.59
N TYR A 162 -3.50 8.87 8.92
CA TYR A 162 -3.11 8.51 10.28
C TYR A 162 -1.64 8.84 10.50
N VAL A 163 -1.29 9.17 11.74
CA VAL A 163 0.10 9.41 12.15
C VAL A 163 0.45 8.41 13.23
N LEU A 164 1.48 7.59 12.98
CA LEU A 164 2.10 6.73 13.98
C LEU A 164 3.21 7.52 14.66
N THR A 165 3.07 7.80 15.95
CA THR A 165 4.01 8.63 16.72
C THR A 165 4.71 7.81 17.80
N PHE A 166 6.04 7.85 17.80
CA PHE A 166 6.92 7.32 18.83
C PHE A 166 7.55 8.47 19.61
N ASN A 167 7.38 8.50 20.92
CA ASN A 167 7.87 9.58 21.79
C ASN A 167 8.30 9.10 23.19
N SER A 168 8.26 7.78 23.47
CA SER A 168 8.81 7.22 24.71
C SER A 168 10.32 7.03 24.56
N LYS A 169 11.06 7.09 25.68
CA LYS A 169 12.53 6.91 25.68
C LYS A 169 12.93 5.60 25.02
N GLU A 170 12.27 4.51 25.39
CA GLU A 170 12.51 3.16 24.89
C GLU A 170 12.28 3.09 23.37
N SER A 171 11.16 3.65 22.91
CA SER A 171 10.80 3.62 21.48
C SER A 171 11.77 4.42 20.60
N ILE A 172 12.25 5.56 21.09
CA ILE A 172 13.21 6.40 20.37
C ILE A 172 14.57 5.70 20.30
N VAL A 173 15.07 5.19 21.42
CA VAL A 173 16.34 4.43 21.46
C VAL A 173 16.27 3.22 20.53
N LEU A 174 15.17 2.47 20.57
CA LEU A 174 14.95 1.32 19.70
C LEU A 174 14.99 1.70 18.22
N ILE A 175 14.18 2.67 17.80
CA ILE A 175 14.09 3.03 16.37
C ILE A 175 15.41 3.63 15.87
N VAL A 176 16.04 4.50 16.65
CA VAL A 176 17.36 5.07 16.31
C VAL A 176 18.37 3.94 16.13
N SER A 177 18.41 2.96 17.03
CA SER A 177 19.30 1.80 16.92
C SER A 177 18.99 0.94 15.70
N LEU A 178 17.71 0.77 15.36
CA LEU A 178 17.27 -0.01 14.20
C LEU A 178 17.66 0.64 12.87
N ILE A 179 17.55 1.96 12.72
CA ILE A 179 17.73 2.61 11.40
C ILE A 179 19.13 3.20 11.18
N ASN A 180 19.91 3.38 12.25
CA ASN A 180 21.27 3.90 12.17
C ASN A 180 22.17 2.94 11.36
N GLY A 181 22.79 3.46 10.29
CA GLY A 181 23.55 2.66 9.32
C GLY A 181 22.74 2.07 8.17
N TYR A 182 21.42 2.30 8.13
CA TYR A 182 20.53 1.84 7.05
C TYR A 182 19.87 2.99 6.25
N MET A 183 20.07 4.24 6.66
CA MET A 183 19.60 5.44 5.95
C MET A 183 20.35 5.64 4.63
N ARG A 184 19.69 6.14 3.58
CA ARG A 184 20.28 6.39 2.25
C ARG A 184 20.03 7.78 1.68
N THR A 185 19.24 8.61 2.35
CA THR A 185 18.83 9.94 1.88
C THR A 185 19.42 11.05 2.76
N PRO A 186 19.36 12.32 2.32
CA PRO A 186 19.66 13.48 3.14
C PRO A 186 18.95 13.57 4.50
N LYS A 187 17.87 12.80 4.73
CA LYS A 187 17.17 12.74 6.03
C LYS A 187 18.05 12.19 7.15
N ILE A 188 19.17 11.52 6.82
CA ILE A 188 20.18 11.09 7.81
C ILE A 188 20.62 12.23 8.74
N LYS A 189 20.65 13.48 8.25
CA LYS A 189 20.98 14.62 9.10
C LYS A 189 20.04 14.75 10.30
N ALA A 190 18.74 14.54 10.12
CA ALA A 190 17.78 14.62 11.21
C ALA A 190 17.98 13.49 12.24
N LEU A 191 18.38 12.30 11.78
CA LEU A 191 18.78 11.19 12.66
C LEU A 191 20.05 11.53 13.45
N HIS A 192 21.06 12.07 12.78
CA HIS A 192 22.31 12.49 13.42
C HIS A 192 22.08 13.61 14.45
N ASP A 193 21.25 14.61 14.12
CA ASP A 193 20.86 15.67 15.05
C ASP A 193 20.16 15.08 16.29
N LEU A 194 19.31 14.04 16.13
CA LEU A 194 18.69 13.32 17.24
C LEU A 194 19.71 12.54 18.08
N ILE A 195 20.66 11.84 17.46
CA ILE A 195 21.72 11.10 18.16
C ILE A 195 22.58 12.05 19.00
N ASP A 196 22.97 13.20 18.44
CA ASP A 196 23.74 14.22 19.16
C ASP A 196 22.96 14.77 20.35
N TRP A 197 21.65 15.03 20.18
CA TRP A 197 20.77 15.45 21.27
C TRP A 197 20.64 14.38 22.37
N MET A 198 20.49 13.10 22.00
CA MET A 198 20.38 11.99 22.95
C MET A 198 21.65 11.84 23.80
N LYS A 199 22.82 12.10 23.19
CA LYS A 199 24.10 12.06 23.89
C LYS A 199 24.21 13.17 24.93
N VAL A 200 23.86 14.41 24.57
CA VAL A 200 23.96 15.57 25.46
C VAL A 200 22.94 15.53 26.60
N SER A 201 21.74 14.98 26.34
CA SER A 201 20.66 14.92 27.32
C SER A 201 20.66 13.65 28.19
N GLU A 202 21.69 12.81 28.08
CA GLU A 202 21.79 11.51 28.79
C GLU A 202 20.53 10.65 28.56
N TYR A 203 19.97 10.72 27.36
CA TYR A 203 18.68 10.12 27.02
C TYR A 203 18.76 8.60 26.86
N SER A 204 19.95 8.04 26.69
CA SER A 204 20.20 6.60 26.60
C SER A 204 21.39 6.23 27.48
N ASP A 205 21.33 5.05 28.10
CA ASP A 205 22.40 4.51 28.93
C ASP A 205 23.59 4.07 28.06
N THR A 206 23.38 3.89 26.75
CA THR A 206 24.41 3.51 25.78
C THR A 206 24.65 4.64 24.78
N ILE A 207 25.92 4.93 24.50
CA ILE A 207 26.30 5.90 23.47
C ILE A 207 26.10 5.27 22.09
N ILE A 208 25.18 5.83 21.30
CA ILE A 208 24.95 5.41 19.92
C ILE A 208 25.89 6.19 18.99
N PRO A 209 26.81 5.55 18.25
CA PRO A 209 27.68 6.23 17.30
C PRO A 209 26.91 6.63 16.04
N LYS A 210 27.28 7.74 15.39
CA LYS A 210 26.70 8.13 14.10
C LYS A 210 27.29 7.27 12.98
N LEU A 211 26.46 6.43 12.36
CA LEU A 211 26.88 5.64 11.20
C LEU A 211 26.63 6.41 9.90
N PRO A 212 27.41 6.14 8.84
CA PRO A 212 27.26 6.79 7.55
C PRO A 212 26.02 6.30 6.80
N LEU A 213 25.75 6.91 5.64
CA LEU A 213 24.75 6.42 4.68
C LEU A 213 25.08 4.99 4.24
N ASN A 214 24.05 4.16 4.11
CA ASN A 214 24.18 2.79 3.65
C ASN A 214 24.48 2.75 2.14
N CYS A 215 25.57 2.08 1.78
CA CYS A 215 26.04 1.95 0.40
C CYS A 215 25.85 0.55 -0.19
N GLU A 216 25.09 -0.34 0.47
CA GLU A 216 24.85 -1.69 -0.04
C GLU A 216 24.06 -1.64 -1.35
N PRO A 217 24.21 -2.63 -2.25
CA PRO A 217 23.41 -2.70 -3.48
C PRO A 217 21.90 -2.61 -3.19
N LEU A 218 21.14 -1.80 -3.94
CA LEU A 218 19.69 -1.61 -3.69
C LEU A 218 18.89 -2.92 -3.72
N GLY A 219 19.31 -3.87 -4.56
CA GLY A 219 18.67 -5.19 -4.68
C GLY A 219 19.01 -6.19 -3.58
N SER A 220 19.87 -5.84 -2.61
CA SER A 220 20.31 -6.79 -1.55
C SER A 220 19.44 -6.76 -0.29
N ASN A 221 18.54 -5.79 -0.15
CA ASN A 221 17.77 -5.56 1.07
C ASN A 221 16.44 -4.84 0.80
N PRO A 222 15.50 -4.81 1.76
CA PRO A 222 14.16 -4.24 1.57
C PRO A 222 14.06 -2.71 1.77
N TRP A 223 15.19 -1.97 1.83
CA TRP A 223 15.14 -0.52 1.99
C TRP A 223 14.29 0.15 0.90
N PHE A 224 14.50 -0.27 -0.35
CA PHE A 224 13.78 0.33 -1.47
C PHE A 224 12.29 -0.03 -1.48
N ALA A 225 11.91 -1.22 -1.01
CA ALA A 225 10.50 -1.58 -0.80
C ALA A 225 9.82 -0.65 0.22
N GLY A 226 10.47 -0.37 1.36
CA GLY A 226 9.96 0.59 2.34
C GLY A 226 9.84 2.01 1.79
N PHE A 227 10.81 2.44 0.99
CA PHE A 227 10.78 3.75 0.32
C PHE A 227 9.65 3.83 -0.72
N ILE A 228 9.42 2.77 -1.50
CA ILE A 228 8.30 2.66 -2.46
C ILE A 228 6.95 2.70 -1.72
N ASP A 229 6.85 2.05 -0.56
CA ASP A 229 5.63 2.05 0.23
C ASP A 229 5.21 3.45 0.70
N GLY A 230 6.17 4.38 0.85
CA GLY A 230 5.85 5.80 1.04
C GLY A 230 5.62 6.53 -0.29
N ASP A 231 6.67 6.67 -1.09
CA ASP A 231 6.72 7.63 -2.21
C ASP A 231 6.54 7.04 -3.62
N GLY A 232 6.41 5.72 -3.76
CA GLY A 232 6.29 5.05 -5.06
C GLY A 232 4.88 5.14 -5.68
N HIS A 233 4.80 5.07 -7.02
CA HIS A 233 3.53 5.07 -7.73
C HIS A 233 3.48 4.04 -8.86
N PHE A 234 2.47 3.18 -8.87
CA PHE A 234 2.20 2.23 -9.96
C PHE A 234 1.00 2.69 -10.79
N SER A 235 1.15 2.68 -12.10
CA SER A 235 0.11 3.10 -13.03
C SER A 235 0.08 2.27 -14.30
N VAL A 236 -1.11 2.19 -14.91
CA VAL A 236 -1.33 1.53 -16.18
C VAL A 236 -1.94 2.53 -17.17
N ARG A 237 -1.26 2.69 -18.30
CA ARG A 237 -1.82 3.37 -19.47
C ARG A 237 -2.51 2.32 -20.34
N ALA A 238 -3.74 2.62 -20.71
CA ALA A 238 -4.53 1.84 -21.67
C ALA A 238 -5.23 2.86 -22.57
N THR A 239 -4.86 2.92 -23.84
CA THR A 239 -5.37 3.91 -24.79
C THR A 239 -5.71 3.23 -26.11
N SER A 240 -6.93 3.47 -26.62
CA SER A 240 -7.31 3.07 -27.96
C SER A 240 -6.47 3.82 -29.00
N SER A 241 -6.10 3.15 -30.08
CA SER A 241 -5.35 3.77 -31.16
C SER A 241 -6.24 4.81 -31.86
N LYS A 242 -5.86 6.10 -31.81
CA LYS A 242 -6.61 7.17 -32.49
C LYS A 242 -6.20 7.36 -33.97
N THR A 243 -5.19 6.65 -34.48
CA THR A 243 -4.79 6.64 -35.91
C THR A 243 -3.63 5.64 -36.18
N LYS A 244 -3.61 5.03 -37.39
CA LYS A 244 -2.59 4.17 -38.04
C LYS A 244 -2.00 2.95 -37.30
N ARG A 245 -2.08 2.81 -35.97
CA ARG A 245 -1.67 1.58 -35.27
C ARG A 245 -2.86 0.62 -35.18
N ALA A 246 -2.72 -0.60 -35.68
CA ALA A 246 -3.74 -1.65 -35.56
C ALA A 246 -3.98 -2.09 -34.09
N ASN A 247 -3.03 -1.83 -33.20
CA ASN A 247 -3.05 -2.34 -31.82
C ASN A 247 -3.17 -1.22 -30.77
N PRO A 248 -3.90 -1.47 -29.66
CA PRO A 248 -4.00 -0.53 -28.53
C PRO A 248 -2.65 -0.29 -27.84
N VAL A 249 -2.50 0.87 -27.22
CA VAL A 249 -1.30 1.20 -26.42
C VAL A 249 -1.55 0.84 -24.97
N VAL A 250 -0.82 -0.16 -24.48
CA VAL A 250 -0.79 -0.58 -23.08
C VAL A 250 0.64 -0.45 -22.54
N GLU A 251 0.78 0.25 -21.41
CA GLU A 251 2.07 0.52 -20.76
C GLU A 251 1.91 0.44 -19.25
N CYS A 252 2.70 -0.46 -18.64
CA CYS A 252 2.89 -0.53 -17.19
C CYS A 252 4.00 0.45 -16.79
N ARG A 253 3.71 1.33 -15.83
CA ARG A 253 4.63 2.37 -15.37
C ARG A 253 4.73 2.44 -13.85
N PHE A 254 5.93 2.25 -13.32
CA PHE A 254 6.30 2.73 -11.99
C PHE A 254 6.93 4.11 -12.10
N GLU A 255 6.60 5.01 -11.17
CA GLU A 255 7.16 6.35 -11.06
C GLU A 255 7.56 6.62 -9.60
N LEU A 256 8.77 7.14 -9.42
CA LEU A 256 9.28 7.66 -8.15
C LEU A 256 9.76 9.10 -8.37
N VAL A 257 9.30 10.02 -7.52
CA VAL A 257 9.60 11.44 -7.63
C VAL A 257 10.10 11.96 -6.30
N GLN A 258 11.20 12.70 -6.33
CA GLN A 258 11.73 13.41 -5.17
C GLN A 258 12.14 14.82 -5.57
N ARG A 259 12.05 15.77 -4.64
CA ARG A 259 12.65 17.10 -4.84
C ARG A 259 14.15 16.98 -5.12
N GLN A 260 14.74 17.89 -5.88
CA GLN A 260 16.18 17.87 -6.14
C GLN A 260 17.01 18.24 -4.92
N ILE A 261 16.54 19.23 -4.16
CA ILE A 261 17.19 19.73 -2.95
C ILE A 261 16.29 19.44 -1.75
N TYR A 262 16.82 18.70 -0.79
CA TYR A 262 16.13 18.40 0.46
C TYR A 262 16.05 19.63 1.37
N HIS A 263 15.20 19.59 2.40
CA HIS A 263 14.97 20.72 3.31
C HIS A 263 16.25 21.24 4.02
N ASN A 264 17.29 20.42 4.10
CA ASN A 264 18.58 20.79 4.69
C ASN A 264 19.62 21.27 3.67
N GLY A 265 19.22 21.53 2.41
CA GLY A 265 20.11 22.01 1.35
C GLY A 265 20.90 20.92 0.62
N LEU A 266 20.89 19.67 1.10
CA LEU A 266 21.57 18.56 0.44
C LEU A 266 20.78 18.07 -0.78
N SER A 267 21.49 17.59 -1.80
CA SER A 267 20.86 17.05 -3.00
C SER A 267 20.34 15.63 -2.78
N ASN A 268 19.19 15.33 -3.36
CA ASN A 268 18.65 13.97 -3.50
C ASN A 268 19.21 13.23 -4.73
N TYR A 269 20.18 13.83 -5.46
CA TYR A 269 20.72 13.28 -6.71
C TYR A 269 21.29 11.88 -6.53
N GLU A 270 22.18 11.69 -5.55
CA GLU A 270 22.95 10.45 -5.38
C GLU A 270 22.04 9.21 -5.28
N PHE A 271 21.12 9.17 -4.31
CA PHE A 271 20.26 8.00 -4.15
C PHE A 271 19.25 7.85 -5.28
N MET A 272 18.76 8.94 -5.87
CA MET A 272 17.84 8.87 -7.02
C MET A 272 18.54 8.34 -8.27
N HIS A 273 19.81 8.68 -8.46
CA HIS A 273 20.66 8.16 -9.53
C HIS A 273 20.96 6.68 -9.35
N GLU A 274 21.27 6.24 -8.12
CA GLU A 274 21.43 4.82 -7.79
C GLU A 274 20.15 4.01 -8.04
N ILE A 275 18.97 4.56 -7.69
CA ILE A 275 17.68 3.92 -8.01
C ILE A 275 17.48 3.83 -9.53
N ALA A 276 17.82 4.89 -10.28
CA ALA A 276 17.70 4.89 -11.73
C ALA A 276 18.59 3.81 -12.37
N LYS A 277 19.86 3.72 -11.96
CA LYS A 277 20.80 2.69 -12.40
C LYS A 277 20.29 1.29 -12.07
N PHE A 278 19.86 1.07 -10.83
CA PHE A 278 19.36 -0.23 -10.38
C PHE A 278 18.17 -0.71 -11.23
N LEU A 279 17.25 0.19 -11.57
CA LEU A 279 16.06 -0.13 -12.36
C LEU A 279 16.28 -0.15 -13.88
N ASP A 280 17.53 -0.03 -14.36
CA ASP A 280 17.85 0.17 -15.78
C ASP A 280 16.98 1.28 -16.41
N SER A 281 16.95 2.43 -15.74
CA SER A 281 16.14 3.58 -16.09
C SER A 281 16.95 4.87 -16.12
N LYS A 282 16.40 5.90 -16.77
CA LYS A 282 16.99 7.23 -16.83
C LYS A 282 16.51 8.07 -15.66
N LEU A 283 17.44 8.77 -15.02
CA LEU A 283 17.12 9.84 -14.08
C LEU A 283 16.68 11.08 -14.87
N GLY A 284 15.39 11.39 -14.81
CA GLY A 284 14.81 12.59 -15.43
C GLY A 284 14.67 13.74 -14.44
N VAL A 285 14.44 14.93 -15.00
CA VAL A 285 14.02 16.12 -14.26
C VAL A 285 12.54 16.38 -14.53
N ALA A 286 11.81 16.76 -13.50
CA ALA A 286 10.42 17.17 -13.57
C ALA A 286 10.24 18.52 -12.87
N ARG A 287 9.26 19.31 -13.33
CA ARG A 287 8.96 20.64 -12.78
C ARG A 287 10.20 21.55 -12.72
N SER A 288 11.03 21.52 -13.77
CA SER A 288 12.26 22.32 -13.88
C SER A 288 12.02 23.80 -13.63
N ASP A 289 10.88 24.32 -14.09
CA ASP A 289 10.55 25.74 -14.06
C ASP A 289 9.85 26.14 -12.75
N SER A 290 9.74 25.23 -11.78
CA SER A 290 9.13 25.50 -10.48
C SER A 290 10.16 25.84 -9.41
N ALA A 291 9.73 26.50 -8.33
CA ALA A 291 10.57 26.77 -7.16
C ALA A 291 11.14 25.50 -6.49
N HIS A 292 10.57 24.33 -6.79
CA HIS A 292 10.96 23.04 -6.22
C HIS A 292 11.12 22.00 -7.34
N PRO A 293 12.19 22.08 -8.14
CA PRO A 293 12.44 21.10 -9.19
C PRO A 293 12.62 19.70 -8.60
N GLN A 294 12.32 18.69 -9.40
CA GLN A 294 12.24 17.30 -8.94
C GLN A 294 13.08 16.37 -9.81
N TYR A 295 13.70 15.40 -9.17
CA TYR A 295 14.19 14.20 -9.84
C TYR A 295 13.06 13.20 -10.01
N ARG A 296 13.11 12.45 -11.11
CA ARG A 296 12.11 11.45 -11.44
C ARG A 296 12.75 10.21 -12.06
N VAL A 297 12.42 9.05 -11.51
CA VAL A 297 12.74 7.74 -12.09
C VAL A 297 11.46 7.07 -12.56
N ARG A 298 11.49 6.41 -13.72
CA ARG A 298 10.35 5.65 -14.24
C ARG A 298 10.76 4.32 -14.86
N THR A 299 10.06 3.25 -14.53
CA THR A 299 10.10 2.05 -15.38
C THR A 299 8.97 2.18 -16.41
N ILE A 300 9.28 1.95 -17.68
CA ILE A 300 8.33 2.09 -18.80
C ILE A 300 8.50 0.93 -19.78
N ASN A 301 9.75 0.50 -20.00
CA ASN A 301 10.06 -0.62 -20.86
C ASN A 301 9.92 -1.96 -20.10
N LEU A 302 9.91 -3.06 -20.84
CA LEU A 302 9.73 -4.39 -20.26
C LEU A 302 10.90 -4.80 -19.35
N ALA A 303 12.15 -4.48 -19.72
CA ALA A 303 13.34 -4.85 -18.95
C ALA A 303 13.34 -4.21 -17.55
N SER A 304 13.18 -2.89 -17.47
CA SER A 304 13.06 -2.16 -16.19
C SER A 304 11.89 -2.63 -15.34
N ASN A 305 10.74 -2.95 -15.96
CA ASN A 305 9.59 -3.51 -15.26
C ASN A 305 9.88 -4.91 -14.70
N ILE A 306 10.63 -5.75 -15.40
CA ILE A 306 11.05 -7.08 -14.92
C ILE A 306 12.00 -6.93 -13.72
N ILE A 307 13.00 -6.05 -13.80
CA ILE A 307 13.93 -5.79 -12.68
C ILE A 307 13.17 -5.36 -11.42
N LEU A 308 12.26 -4.40 -11.54
CA LEU A 308 11.40 -3.97 -10.44
C LEU A 308 10.55 -5.12 -9.89
N SER A 309 9.99 -5.94 -10.77
CA SER A 309 9.12 -7.05 -10.39
C SER A 309 9.87 -8.15 -9.64
N ASN A 310 11.09 -8.49 -10.08
CA ASN A 310 11.97 -9.42 -9.38
C ASN A 310 12.34 -8.89 -7.99
N TYR A 311 12.68 -7.60 -7.89
CA TYR A 311 12.99 -6.96 -6.61
C TYR A 311 11.81 -7.05 -5.63
N LEU A 312 10.61 -6.68 -6.07
CA LEU A 312 9.41 -6.66 -5.21
C LEU A 312 8.82 -8.06 -4.95
N ALA A 313 9.17 -9.05 -5.77
CA ALA A 313 8.88 -10.46 -5.47
C ALA A 313 9.76 -10.98 -4.31
N LYS A 314 11.00 -10.49 -4.22
CA LYS A 314 11.94 -10.81 -3.14
C LYS A 314 11.68 -9.99 -1.86
N TYR A 315 11.36 -8.71 -2.02
CA TYR A 315 11.08 -7.77 -0.93
C TYR A 315 9.69 -7.14 -1.13
N PRO A 316 8.64 -7.73 -0.54
CA PRO A 316 7.28 -7.29 -0.79
C PRO A 316 6.99 -5.91 -0.19
N LEU A 317 6.10 -5.20 -0.87
CA LEU A 317 5.43 -4.02 -0.32
C LEU A 317 4.40 -4.44 0.73
N PHE A 318 4.23 -3.61 1.76
CA PHE A 318 3.26 -3.83 2.83
C PHE A 318 2.15 -2.80 2.89
N SER A 319 2.22 -1.68 2.17
CA SER A 319 1.08 -0.76 2.03
C SER A 319 0.04 -1.29 1.04
N SER A 320 -1.05 -0.55 0.85
CA SER A 320 -2.04 -0.80 -0.20
C SER A 320 -1.43 -0.72 -1.62
N LYS A 321 -0.24 -0.12 -1.77
CA LYS A 321 0.52 -0.16 -3.04
C LYS A 321 0.89 -1.58 -3.44
N HIS A 322 0.98 -2.54 -2.51
CA HIS A 322 1.10 -3.96 -2.82
C HIS A 322 0.01 -4.43 -3.79
N LEU A 323 -1.25 -4.07 -3.53
CA LEU A 323 -2.38 -4.46 -4.38
C LEU A 323 -2.29 -3.83 -5.78
N ASN A 324 -1.80 -2.59 -5.86
CA ASN A 324 -1.57 -1.92 -7.15
C ASN A 324 -0.39 -2.55 -7.90
N PHE A 325 0.64 -3.01 -7.19
CA PHE A 325 1.74 -3.76 -7.78
C PHE A 325 1.27 -5.12 -8.33
N LEU A 326 0.41 -5.84 -7.61
CA LEU A 326 -0.16 -7.09 -8.12
C LEU A 326 -0.98 -6.89 -9.39
N ASP A 327 -1.84 -5.86 -9.44
CA ASP A 327 -2.59 -5.53 -10.66
C ASP A 327 -1.68 -5.05 -11.79
N PHE A 328 -0.57 -4.37 -11.47
CA PHE A 328 0.49 -4.04 -12.42
C PHE A 328 1.15 -5.31 -13.00
N LEU A 329 1.41 -6.35 -12.20
CA LEU A 329 1.96 -7.63 -12.67
C LEU A 329 0.99 -8.34 -13.61
N LYS A 330 -0.31 -8.36 -13.29
CA LYS A 330 -1.35 -8.92 -14.18
C LYS A 330 -1.31 -8.28 -15.56
N VAL A 331 -1.25 -6.95 -15.61
CA VAL A 331 -1.20 -6.22 -16.89
C VAL A 331 0.14 -6.47 -17.61
N LEU A 332 1.24 -6.60 -16.87
CA LEU A 332 2.55 -6.90 -17.45
C LEU A 332 2.57 -8.28 -18.12
N GLU A 333 1.97 -9.30 -17.50
CA GLU A 333 1.82 -10.63 -18.12
C GLU A 333 0.88 -10.61 -19.33
N LEU A 334 -0.26 -9.91 -19.24
CA LEU A 334 -1.13 -9.71 -20.40
C LEU A 334 -0.37 -9.03 -21.56
N GLN A 335 0.52 -8.07 -21.25
CA GLN A 335 1.36 -7.43 -22.25
C GLN A 335 2.37 -8.38 -22.87
N LYS A 336 3.01 -9.27 -22.08
CA LYS A 336 3.91 -10.31 -22.61
C LYS A 336 3.16 -11.29 -23.50
N ALA A 337 2.02 -11.81 -23.05
CA ALA A 337 1.19 -12.74 -23.81
C ALA A 337 0.71 -12.15 -25.15
N ASN A 338 0.23 -10.91 -25.15
CA ASN A 338 -0.22 -10.23 -26.37
C ASN A 338 0.93 -9.86 -27.33
N ARG A 339 2.18 -9.74 -26.84
CA ARG A 339 3.35 -9.59 -27.70
C ARG A 339 3.70 -10.88 -28.44
N LEU A 340 3.51 -12.03 -27.79
CA LEU A 340 3.74 -13.36 -28.37
C LEU A 340 2.64 -13.74 -29.35
N ASN A 341 1.37 -13.62 -28.93
CA ASN A 341 0.19 -13.97 -29.71
C ASN A 341 -0.70 -12.75 -29.90
N ARG A 342 -0.45 -11.98 -30.96
CA ARG A 342 -1.25 -10.81 -31.30
C ARG A 342 -2.64 -11.23 -31.77
N GLY A 343 -3.70 -10.61 -31.27
CA GLY A 343 -5.06 -10.81 -31.80
C GLY A 343 -6.17 -10.98 -30.77
N ASP A 344 -5.88 -10.90 -29.47
CA ASP A 344 -6.95 -10.87 -28.46
C ASP A 344 -7.73 -9.55 -28.56
N ALA A 345 -8.89 -9.60 -29.22
CA ALA A 345 -9.79 -8.46 -29.38
C ALA A 345 -10.27 -7.88 -28.04
N ASN A 346 -10.25 -8.69 -26.97
CA ASN A 346 -10.63 -8.28 -25.62
C ASN A 346 -9.46 -7.78 -24.78
N TYR A 347 -8.22 -7.82 -25.29
CA TYR A 347 -7.01 -7.42 -24.56
C TYR A 347 -7.15 -6.05 -23.90
N LEU A 348 -7.59 -5.04 -24.66
CA LEU A 348 -7.74 -3.68 -24.14
C LEU A 348 -8.81 -3.62 -23.03
N ASN A 349 -9.93 -4.30 -23.20
CA ASN A 349 -11.02 -4.33 -22.22
C ASN A 349 -10.57 -4.98 -20.91
N LYS A 350 -9.84 -6.10 -20.99
CA LYS A 350 -9.25 -6.76 -19.80
C LYS A 350 -8.32 -5.81 -19.03
N VAL A 351 -7.46 -5.08 -19.74
CA VAL A 351 -6.54 -4.11 -19.12
C VAL A 351 -7.30 -2.93 -18.50
N ILE A 352 -8.36 -2.43 -19.16
CA ILE A 352 -9.20 -1.35 -18.63
C ILE A 352 -9.88 -1.80 -17.32
N GLN A 353 -10.45 -3.01 -17.30
CA GLN A 353 -11.09 -3.57 -16.10
C GLN A 353 -10.12 -3.66 -14.92
N ILE A 354 -8.89 -4.15 -15.15
CA ILE A 354 -7.87 -4.19 -14.09
C ILE A 354 -7.53 -2.77 -13.61
N LYS A 355 -7.31 -1.84 -14.54
CA LYS A 355 -6.99 -0.44 -14.23
C LYS A 355 -8.10 0.26 -13.42
N GLU A 356 -9.36 -0.10 -13.62
CA GLU A 356 -10.49 0.42 -12.85
C GLU A 356 -10.47 -0.01 -11.37
N GLY A 357 -9.76 -1.08 -11.03
CA GLY A 357 -9.53 -1.52 -9.65
C GLY A 357 -8.29 -0.91 -8.97
N MET A 358 -7.50 -0.07 -9.64
CA MET A 358 -6.21 0.43 -9.13
C MET A 358 -6.30 1.81 -8.46
N ASN A 359 -5.32 2.08 -7.58
CA ASN A 359 -5.06 3.41 -6.99
C ASN A 359 -6.31 4.01 -6.32
N ASN A 360 -6.67 5.24 -6.68
CA ASN A 360 -7.80 5.96 -6.09
C ASN A 360 -9.17 5.40 -6.48
N LYS A 361 -9.24 4.48 -7.45
CA LYS A 361 -10.48 3.79 -7.81
C LYS A 361 -10.70 2.51 -7.01
N ARG A 362 -9.69 2.06 -6.27
CA ARG A 362 -9.78 0.85 -5.43
C ARG A 362 -10.72 1.07 -4.25
N THR A 363 -11.72 0.22 -4.13
CA THR A 363 -12.69 0.22 -3.02
C THR A 363 -12.50 -0.97 -2.07
N LEU A 364 -11.79 -2.00 -2.51
CA LEU A 364 -11.61 -3.26 -1.78
C LEU A 364 -10.14 -3.50 -1.47
N PHE A 365 -9.81 -3.68 -0.19
CA PHE A 365 -8.45 -3.83 0.32
C PHE A 365 -8.30 -5.15 1.07
N PHE A 366 -7.29 -5.95 0.68
CA PHE A 366 -6.87 -7.15 1.39
C PHE A 366 -5.49 -6.94 1.95
N TRP A 367 -5.29 -7.43 3.18
CA TRP A 367 -4.05 -7.24 3.94
C TRP A 367 -3.38 -8.56 4.30
N ASN A 368 -3.65 -9.61 3.53
CA ASN A 368 -3.10 -10.94 3.80
C ASN A 368 -1.57 -10.95 3.75
N HIS A 369 -0.97 -10.11 2.89
CA HIS A 369 0.48 -9.93 2.78
C HIS A 369 1.13 -9.32 4.03
N LEU A 370 0.36 -8.68 4.93
CA LEU A 370 0.91 -8.19 6.20
C LEU A 370 1.31 -9.33 7.16
N ARG A 371 0.83 -10.56 6.94
CA ARG A 371 1.26 -11.72 7.74
C ARG A 371 2.75 -12.02 7.57
N ASP A 372 3.30 -11.64 6.43
CA ASP A 372 4.71 -11.81 6.07
C ASP A 372 5.55 -10.58 6.45
N PHE A 373 4.98 -9.65 7.24
CA PHE A 373 5.70 -8.47 7.71
C PHE A 373 6.94 -8.85 8.52
N TYR A 374 8.01 -8.07 8.35
CA TYR A 374 9.29 -8.36 8.98
C TYR A 374 9.18 -8.32 10.50
N LYS A 375 9.78 -9.32 11.15
CA LYS A 375 9.79 -9.45 12.60
C LYS A 375 10.94 -8.64 13.20
N LEU A 376 10.72 -8.16 14.42
CA LEU A 376 11.80 -7.60 15.23
C LEU A 376 12.66 -8.77 15.75
N GLU A 377 13.94 -8.75 15.40
CA GLU A 377 14.93 -9.67 15.97
C GLU A 377 15.17 -9.26 17.42
N LYS A 378 15.07 -10.22 18.34
CA LYS A 378 15.24 -10.01 19.77
C LYS A 378 16.65 -10.30 20.21
#